data_AF-A0A0V0HSB7-F1
#
_entry.id   AF-A0A0V0HSB7-F1
#
_cell.length_a   1.000
_cell.length_b   1.000
_cell.length_c   1.000
_cell.angle_alpha   90.00
_cell.angle_beta   90.00
_cell.angle_gamma   90.00
#
_symmetry.space_group_name_H-M   'P 1'
#
loop_
_entity.id
_entity.type
_entity.pdbx_description
1 polymer ?
#
loop_
_entity_poly.entity_id
_entity_poly.type
_entity_poly.pdbx_seq_one_letter_code
_entity_poly.pdbx_strand_id
1 'polypeptide(L)'
;MVFLALIPKKNRAKELRDYRSISLISSIYKIISKTLAERMKKVIEKIVSKHQMAFIKGRQIIDLPLLQMNVLMLGRRLRNLESFVN
;
A
#
# COMPACT_ATOMS: atom_id res chain seq x y z
N MET A 1 23.82 4.05 -18.01
CA MET A 1 24.37 2.90 -17.27
C MET A 1 23.61 2.78 -15.94
N VAL A 2 23.02 1.62 -15.64
CA VAL A 2 22.31 1.37 -14.37
C VAL A 2 23.19 0.47 -13.51
N PHE A 3 23.44 0.86 -12.27
CA PHE A 3 24.13 0.01 -11.31
C PHE A 3 23.10 -0.78 -10.49
N LEU A 4 23.35 -2.07 -10.28
CA LEU A 4 22.48 -2.95 -9.49
C LEU A 4 23.20 -3.31 -8.19
N ALA A 5 22.57 -3.01 -7.06
CA ALA A 5 23.00 -3.44 -5.74
C ALA A 5 22.09 -4.57 -5.24
N LEU A 6 22.66 -5.58 -4.60
CA LEU A 6 21.91 -6.69 -4.01
C LEU A 6 21.86 -6.52 -2.49
N ILE A 7 20.64 -6.47 -1.91
CA ILE A 7 20.42 -6.40 -0.46
C ILE A 7 19.82 -7.72 0.02
N PRO A 8 20.40 -8.40 1.02
CA PRO A 8 19.86 -9.64 1.55
C PRO A 8 18.49 -9.41 2.24
N LYS A 9 17.52 -10.29 1.98
CA LYS A 9 16.18 -10.26 2.60
C LYS A 9 16.13 -10.92 3.98
N LYS A 10 17.06 -11.84 4.26
CA LYS A 10 17.11 -12.65 5.49
C LYS A 10 18.56 -12.84 5.97
N ASN A 11 18.74 -13.09 7.26
CA ASN A 11 20.05 -13.45 7.80
C ASN A 11 20.52 -14.78 7.17
N ARG A 12 21.77 -14.82 6.70
CA ARG A 12 22.38 -15.95 5.94
C ARG A 12 21.69 -16.22 4.60
N ALA A 13 21.57 -15.18 3.75
CA ALA A 13 21.19 -15.35 2.35
C ALA A 13 22.21 -16.25 1.61
N LYS A 14 21.72 -17.26 0.88
CA LYS A 14 22.58 -18.21 0.14
C LYS A 14 22.27 -18.24 -1.35
N GLU A 15 21.00 -18.03 -1.72
CA GLU A 15 20.57 -18.08 -3.11
C GLU A 15 20.30 -16.67 -3.66
N LEU A 16 20.41 -16.48 -4.97
CA LEU A 16 20.10 -15.19 -5.62
C LEU A 16 18.67 -14.68 -5.30
N ARG A 17 17.73 -15.60 -5.08
CA ARG A 17 16.33 -15.27 -4.71
C ARG A 17 16.20 -14.64 -3.33
N ASP A 18 17.17 -14.90 -2.45
CA ASP A 18 17.24 -14.33 -1.10
C ASP A 18 17.69 -12.86 -1.11
N TYR A 19 18.18 -12.37 -2.24
CA TYR A 19 18.54 -10.97 -2.42
C TYR A 19 17.40 -10.21 -3.07
N ARG A 20 17.24 -8.96 -2.66
CA ARG A 20 16.43 -7.96 -3.34
C ARG A 20 17.39 -7.07 -4.13
N SER A 21 17.24 -7.04 -5.45
CA SER A 21 17.97 -6.08 -6.28
C SER A 21 17.39 -4.69 -6.09
N ILE A 22 18.28 -3.70 -5.95
CA ILE A 22 17.95 -2.28 -5.96
C ILE A 22 18.75 -1.65 -7.09
N SER A 23 18.04 -0.94 -7.96
CA SER A 23 18.68 -0.13 -9.00
C SER A 23 19.20 1.16 -8.37
N LEU A 24 20.50 1.37 -8.45
CA LEU A 24 21.16 2.63 -8.15
C LEU A 24 21.07 3.53 -9.37
N ILE A 25 19.96 4.27 -9.42
CA ILE A 25 19.62 5.21 -10.48
C ILE A 25 20.15 6.61 -10.14
N SER A 26 20.48 7.40 -11.16
CA SER A 26 20.96 8.77 -10.99
C SER A 26 19.93 9.64 -10.25
N SER A 27 20.41 10.70 -9.59
CA SER A 27 19.57 11.68 -8.88
C SER A 27 18.50 12.30 -9.79
N ILE A 28 18.81 12.51 -11.07
CA ILE A 28 17.88 13.05 -12.08
C ILE A 28 16.62 12.18 -12.18
N TYR A 29 16.77 10.86 -12.27
CA TYR A 29 15.62 9.96 -12.34
C TYR A 29 14.76 10.03 -11.08
N LYS A 30 15.40 10.14 -9.90
CA LYS A 30 14.68 10.32 -8.63
C LYS A 30 13.90 11.63 -8.60
N ILE A 31 14.46 12.72 -9.11
CA ILE A 31 13.79 14.03 -9.20
C ILE A 31 12.56 13.91 -10.11
N ILE A 32 12.71 13.38 -11.32
CA ILE A 32 11.59 13.21 -12.27
C ILE A 32 10.48 12.35 -11.65
N SER A 33 10.84 11.21 -11.05
CA SER A 33 9.88 10.32 -10.37
C SER A 33 9.15 11.04 -9.23
N LYS A 34 9.86 11.82 -8.41
CA LYS A 34 9.26 12.59 -7.31
C LYS A 34 8.31 13.68 -7.82
N THR A 35 8.71 14.42 -8.85
CA THR A 35 7.87 15.44 -9.48
C THR A 35 6.59 14.83 -10.05
N LEU A 36 6.69 13.67 -10.71
CA LEU A 36 5.53 12.95 -11.22
C LEU A 36 4.61 12.48 -10.08
N ALA A 37 5.17 11.91 -9.02
CA ALA A 37 4.39 11.45 -7.86
C ALA A 37 3.59 12.59 -7.20
N GLU A 38 4.19 13.78 -7.03
CA GLU A 38 3.47 14.93 -6.48
C GLU A 38 2.37 15.45 -7.41
N ARG A 39 2.51 15.31 -8.74
CA ARG A 39 1.43 15.60 -9.69
C ARG A 39 0.30 14.59 -9.58
N MET A 40 0.63 13.29 -9.55
CA MET A 40 -0.37 12.21 -9.44
C MET A 40 -1.18 12.29 -8.15
N LYS A 41 -0.56 12.69 -7.05
CA LYS A 41 -1.21 12.89 -5.75
C LYS A 41 -2.45 13.79 -5.81
N LYS A 42 -2.52 14.74 -6.74
CA LYS A 42 -3.68 15.63 -6.92
C LYS A 42 -4.91 14.91 -7.49
N VAL A 43 -4.72 13.78 -8.17
CA VAL A 43 -5.78 13.04 -8.86
C VAL A 43 -5.97 11.63 -8.32
N ILE A 44 -5.03 11.12 -7.51
CA ILE A 44 -5.00 9.72 -7.10
C ILE A 44 -6.24 9.30 -6.31
N GLU A 45 -6.83 10.21 -5.52
CA GLU A 45 -8.04 9.96 -4.74
C GLU A 45 -9.27 9.64 -5.61
N LYS A 46 -9.29 10.12 -6.87
CA LYS A 46 -10.37 9.84 -7.82
C LYS A 46 -10.16 8.54 -8.59
N ILE A 47 -8.91 8.05 -8.65
CA ILE A 47 -8.52 6.89 -9.46
C ILE A 47 -8.49 5.61 -8.60
N VAL A 48 -8.08 5.72 -7.34
CA VAL A 48 -7.92 4.57 -6.45
C VAL A 48 -9.17 4.28 -5.63
N SER A 49 -9.40 3.00 -5.34
CA SER A 49 -10.51 2.55 -4.50
C SER A 49 -10.44 3.19 -3.11
N LYS A 50 -11.61 3.40 -2.49
CA LYS A 50 -11.72 3.82 -1.08
C LYS A 50 -11.08 2.83 -0.11
N HIS A 51 -10.98 1.55 -0.50
CA HIS A 51 -10.38 0.49 0.31
C HIS A 51 -8.85 0.41 0.18
N GLN A 52 -8.24 1.15 -0.76
CA GLN A 52 -6.79 1.20 -0.88
C GLN A 52 -6.20 2.12 0.19
N MET A 53 -5.61 1.51 1.21
CA MET A 53 -5.00 2.23 2.35
C MET A 53 -3.49 2.47 2.18
N ALA A 54 -2.84 1.70 1.31
CA ALA A 54 -1.40 1.79 1.07
C ALA A 54 -1.04 2.91 0.08
N PHE A 55 0.07 3.59 0.33
CA PHE A 55 0.69 4.58 -0.58
C PHE A 55 -0.19 5.79 -0.94
N ILE A 56 -1.26 6.05 -0.19
CA ILE A 56 -2.13 7.24 -0.35
C ILE A 56 -1.90 8.15 0.85
N LYS A 57 -1.69 9.45 0.60
CA LYS A 57 -1.49 10.42 1.68
C LYS A 57 -2.73 10.42 2.61
N GLY A 58 -2.49 10.33 3.91
CA GLY A 58 -3.55 10.37 4.92
C GLY A 58 -4.27 9.04 5.16
N ARG A 59 -3.90 7.96 4.46
CA ARG A 59 -4.38 6.60 4.73
C ARG A 59 -3.23 5.74 5.25
N GLN A 60 -3.48 4.91 6.25
CA GLN A 60 -2.47 3.99 6.79
C GLN A 60 -2.94 2.55 6.61
N ILE A 61 -2.02 1.65 6.24
CA ILE A 61 -2.29 0.20 6.17
C ILE A 61 -2.78 -0.34 7.52
N ILE A 62 -2.31 0.24 8.62
CA ILE A 62 -2.62 -0.17 9.99
C ILE A 62 -4.12 0.02 10.31
N ASP A 63 -4.81 0.93 9.61
CA ASP A 63 -6.24 1.19 9.83
C ASP A 63 -7.15 0.15 9.16
N LEU A 64 -6.61 -0.68 8.26
CA LEU A 64 -7.38 -1.64 7.46
C LEU A 64 -8.10 -2.72 8.30
N PRO A 65 -7.46 -3.37 9.30
CA PRO A 65 -8.13 -4.35 10.14
C PRO A 65 -9.27 -3.75 10.97
N LEU A 66 -9.09 -2.51 11.46
CA LEU A 66 -10.11 -1.82 12.24
C LEU A 66 -11.34 -1.49 11.37
N LEU A 67 -11.13 -1.02 10.14
CA LEU A 67 -12.20 -0.80 9.17
C LEU A 67 -12.96 -2.10 8.88
N GLN A 68 -12.26 -3.21 8.63
CA GLN A 68 -12.87 -4.51 8.37
C GLN A 68 -13.73 -4.97 9.56
N MET A 69 -13.22 -4.83 10.79
CA MET A 69 -13.94 -5.18 12.01
C MET A 69 -15.24 -4.37 12.16
N ASN A 70 -15.18 -3.05 11.93
CA ASN A 70 -16.34 -2.18 12.02
C ASN A 70 -17.43 -2.54 10.99
N VAL A 71 -17.03 -2.82 9.75
CA VAL A 71 -17.95 -3.24 8.68
C VAL A 71 -18.62 -4.58 9.03
N LEU A 72 -17.86 -5.55 9.56
CA LEU A 72 -18.42 -6.83 10.00
C LEU A 72 -19.42 -6.66 11.14
N MET A 73 -19.09 -5.84 12.14
CA MET A 73 -19.96 -5.57 13.28
C MET A 73 -21.27 -4.88 12.86
N LEU A 74 -21.20 -3.89 11.97
CA LEU A 74 -22.38 -3.25 11.40
C LEU A 74 -23.25 -4.24 10.63
N GLY A 75 -22.64 -5.08 9.80
CA GLY A 75 -23.38 -6.14 9.09
C GLY A 75 -24.08 -7.13 10.03
N ARG A 76 -23.47 -7.45 11.18
CA ARG A 76 -24.12 -8.26 12.24
C ARG A 76 -25.29 -7.53 12.89
N ARG A 77 -25.16 -6.24 13.19
CA ARG A 77 -26.25 -5.43 13.76
C ARG A 77 -27.46 -5.34 12.83
N LEU A 78 -27.24 -5.12 11.54
CA LEU A 78 -28.32 -5.05 10.55
C LEU A 78 -29.08 -6.37 10.47
N ARG A 79 -28.39 -7.52 10.41
CA ARG A 79 -29.05 -8.83 10.42
C ARG A 79 -29.88 -9.09 11.67
N ASN A 80 -29.37 -8.68 12.83
CA ASN A 80 -30.11 -8.82 14.08
C ASN A 80 -31.40 -7.99 14.06
N LEU A 81 -31.37 -6.76 13.52
CA LEU A 81 -32.57 -5.93 13.39
C LEU A 81 -33.60 -6.51 12.42
N GLU A 82 -33.19 -7.07 11.29
CA GLU A 82 -34.12 -7.74 10.37
C GLU A 82 -34.77 -8.99 10.96
N SER A 83 -34.08 -9.68 11.89
CA SER A 83 -34.67 -10.78 12.66
C SER A 83 -35.55 -10.34 13.84
N PHE A 84 -35.56 -9.05 14.20
CA PHE A 84 -36.53 -8.49 15.16
C PHE A 84 -37.78 -7.92 14.46
N VAL A 85 -37.67 -7.59 13.16
CA VAL A 85 -38.76 -7.03 12.35
C VAL A 85 -39.58 -8.12 11.66
N ASN A 86 -39.01 -9.31 11.42
CA ASN A 86 -39.72 -10.52 10.98
C ASN A 86 -40.02 -11.45 12.15
#